data_AF-A0A8J2RKA4-F1
#
_entry.id   AF-A0A8J2RKA4-F1
#
_cell.length_a   1.000
_cell.length_b   1.000
_cell.length_c   1.000
_cell.angle_alpha   90.00
_cell.angle_beta   90.00
_cell.angle_gamma   90.00
#
_symmetry.space_group_name_H-M   'P 1'
#
loop_
_entity.id
_entity.type
_entity.pdbx_description
1 polymer ?
#
loop_
_entity_poly.entity_id
_entity_poly.type
_entity_poly.pdbx_seq_one_letter_code
_entity_poly.pdbx_strand_id
1 'polypeptide(L)'
;MQQIGAIAFDPKIRLGQGGYSSVFAGTWKNQEIAVKRVESIDTEDKEEKALRQLTHSNVVKLLEIESDNAFKYFALERCRASLDQLFPANSNIPKYDGPRLPYHFTVLHQLASGLEYIHSKNLVHRDVKPENVLIHVDSDEKVTMKWADFGLSKQMKEGRSQ
;
A
#
# COMPACT_ATOMS: atom_id res chain seq x y z
N MET A 1 16.81 -10.68 11.05
CA MET A 1 16.50 -10.47 9.62
C MET A 1 16.13 -11.79 8.96
N GLN A 2 15.13 -11.77 8.10
CA GLN A 2 14.75 -12.83 7.18
C GLN A 2 15.01 -12.36 5.75
N GLN A 3 15.40 -13.30 4.87
CA GLN A 3 15.70 -13.04 3.46
C GLN A 3 14.85 -13.98 2.61
N ILE A 4 14.04 -13.42 1.71
CA ILE A 4 13.26 -14.17 0.71
C ILE A 4 13.63 -13.59 -0.66
N GLY A 5 14.36 -14.37 -1.46
CA GLY A 5 14.91 -13.89 -2.73
C GLY A 5 15.71 -12.59 -2.54
N ALA A 6 15.33 -11.52 -3.26
CA ALA A 6 15.99 -10.21 -3.14
C ALA A 6 15.45 -9.33 -1.99
N ILE A 7 14.41 -9.76 -1.27
CA ILE A 7 13.75 -9.02 -0.19
C ILE A 7 14.34 -9.42 1.16
N ALA A 8 14.78 -8.44 1.94
CA ALA A 8 15.18 -8.62 3.34
C ALA A 8 14.24 -7.86 4.28
N PHE A 9 13.88 -8.41 5.42
CA PHE A 9 13.06 -7.69 6.43
C PHE A 9 13.30 -8.21 7.85
N ASP A 10 12.88 -7.43 8.85
CA ASP A 10 12.87 -7.89 10.24
C ASP A 10 11.43 -8.10 10.73
N PRO A 11 10.99 -9.35 11.00
CA PRO A 11 9.67 -9.65 11.55
C PRO A 11 9.37 -8.95 12.89
N LYS A 12 10.40 -8.46 13.60
CA LYS A 12 10.24 -7.68 14.84
C LYS A 12 9.85 -6.23 14.58
N ILE A 13 10.17 -5.68 13.41
CA ILE A 13 9.87 -4.29 13.03
C ILE A 13 8.58 -4.26 12.21
N ARG A 14 7.45 -4.38 12.91
CA ARG A 14 6.12 -4.38 12.30
C ARG A 14 5.62 -2.96 12.06
N LEU A 15 5.17 -2.68 10.84
CA LEU A 15 4.59 -1.40 10.43
C LEU A 15 3.07 -1.42 10.53
N GLY A 16 2.46 -2.57 10.28
CA GLY A 16 1.01 -2.74 10.29
C GLY A 16 0.59 -4.21 10.35
N GLN A 17 -0.66 -4.44 10.69
CA GLN A 17 -1.28 -5.77 10.73
C GLN A 17 -2.71 -5.69 10.21
N GLY A 18 -3.01 -6.51 9.22
CA GLY A 18 -4.38 -6.76 8.75
C GLY A 18 -4.90 -8.10 9.25
N GLY A 19 -6.10 -8.48 8.83
CA GLY A 19 -6.70 -9.76 9.20
C GLY A 19 -5.90 -10.97 8.71
N TYR A 20 -5.43 -10.92 7.46
CA TYR A 20 -4.71 -12.02 6.78
C TYR A 20 -3.31 -11.62 6.30
N SER A 21 -2.81 -10.47 6.74
CA SER A 21 -1.51 -9.97 6.31
C SER A 21 -0.78 -9.22 7.43
N SER A 22 0.54 -9.16 7.32
CA SER A 22 1.39 -8.36 8.20
C SER A 22 2.36 -7.56 7.36
N VAL A 23 2.62 -6.31 7.77
CA VAL A 23 3.54 -5.42 7.06
C VAL A 23 4.75 -5.15 7.94
N PHE A 24 5.94 -5.32 7.38
CA PHE A 24 7.22 -5.15 8.07
C PHE A 24 8.10 -4.13 7.37
N ALA A 25 9.03 -3.52 8.10
CA ALA A 25 10.10 -2.75 7.49
C ALA A 25 11.12 -3.70 6.85
N GLY A 26 11.58 -3.37 5.65
CA GLY A 26 12.57 -4.16 4.94
C GLY A 26 13.39 -3.37 3.95
N THR A 27 14.22 -4.09 3.21
CA THR A 27 15.10 -3.56 2.17
C THR A 27 15.06 -4.42 0.93
N TRP A 28 15.13 -3.78 -0.24
CA TRP A 28 15.28 -4.44 -1.55
C TRP A 28 16.21 -3.60 -2.42
N LYS A 29 17.28 -4.21 -2.97
CA LYS A 29 18.32 -3.49 -3.76
C LYS A 29 18.85 -2.22 -3.07
N ASN A 30 19.11 -2.29 -1.76
CA ASN A 30 19.54 -1.17 -0.90
C ASN A 30 18.52 -0.02 -0.74
N GLN A 31 17.28 -0.20 -1.19
CA GLN A 31 16.18 0.74 -0.97
C GLN A 31 15.34 0.28 0.23
N GLU A 32 14.95 1.21 1.11
CA GLU A 32 13.96 0.95 2.16
C GLU A 32 12.57 0.71 1.57
N ILE A 33 11.89 -0.33 2.06
CA ILE A 33 10.59 -0.78 1.57
C ILE A 33 9.66 -1.17 2.72
N ALA A 34 8.37 -1.27 2.41
CA ALA A 34 7.41 -1.99 3.23
C ALA A 34 7.22 -3.40 2.64
N VAL A 35 7.38 -4.43 3.47
CA VAL A 35 7.18 -5.83 3.07
C VAL A 35 5.84 -6.30 3.60
N LYS A 36 4.84 -6.41 2.71
CA LYS A 36 3.55 -7.03 3.04
C LYS A 36 3.68 -8.54 2.85
N ARG A 37 3.53 -9.29 3.94
CA ARG A 37 3.49 -10.75 3.96
C ARG A 37 2.04 -11.21 4.05
N VAL A 38 1.62 -12.04 3.10
CA VAL A 38 0.28 -12.62 3.00
C VAL A 38 0.40 -14.14 2.98
N GLU A 39 -0.48 -14.84 3.68
CA GLU A 39 -0.54 -16.31 3.63
C GLU A 39 -0.88 -16.78 2.21
N SER A 40 -0.14 -17.77 1.70
CA SER A 40 -0.29 -18.31 0.36
C SER A 40 -1.45 -19.33 0.29
N ILE A 41 -2.68 -18.88 0.56
CA ILE A 41 -3.86 -19.76 0.66
C ILE A 41 -4.69 -19.79 -0.64
N ASP A 42 -4.43 -18.89 -1.60
CA ASP A 42 -5.33 -18.69 -2.75
C ASP A 42 -4.68 -18.96 -4.12
N THR A 43 -5.44 -19.62 -5.00
CA THR A 43 -5.06 -20.00 -6.37
C THR A 43 -5.18 -18.86 -7.39
N GLU A 44 -5.83 -17.74 -7.02
CA GLU A 44 -5.82 -16.50 -7.81
C GLU A 44 -5.50 -15.30 -6.91
N ASP A 45 -4.26 -14.85 -6.95
CA ASP A 45 -3.85 -13.68 -6.21
C ASP A 45 -4.34 -12.38 -6.87
N LYS A 46 -5.50 -11.91 -6.40
CA LYS A 46 -6.14 -10.68 -6.87
C LYS A 46 -5.29 -9.45 -6.58
N GLU A 47 -4.58 -9.43 -5.47
CA GLU A 47 -3.75 -8.29 -5.08
C GLU A 47 -2.54 -8.17 -5.99
N GLU A 48 -1.87 -9.28 -6.29
CA GLU A 48 -0.80 -9.31 -7.28
C GLU A 48 -1.27 -8.83 -8.66
N LYS A 49 -2.38 -9.37 -9.16
CA LYS A 49 -2.94 -8.96 -10.47
C LYS A 49 -3.26 -7.46 -10.49
N ALA A 50 -3.86 -6.94 -9.40
CA ALA A 50 -4.18 -5.53 -9.27
C ALA A 50 -2.90 -4.67 -9.23
N LEU A 51 -1.96 -4.96 -8.34
CA LEU A 51 -0.76 -4.14 -8.17
C LEU A 51 0.15 -4.12 -9.40
N ARG A 52 0.25 -5.24 -10.14
CA ARG A 52 1.07 -5.31 -11.37
C ARG A 52 0.60 -4.38 -12.49
N GLN A 53 -0.69 -4.04 -12.55
CA GLN A 53 -1.25 -3.15 -13.59
C GLN A 53 -1.38 -1.69 -13.16
N LEU A 54 -1.07 -1.36 -11.90
CA LEU A 54 -1.24 -0.03 -11.34
C LEU A 54 0.09 0.73 -11.24
N THR A 55 0.19 1.82 -11.98
CA THR A 55 1.32 2.75 -11.93
C THR A 55 0.77 4.18 -11.94
N HIS A 56 0.69 4.79 -10.76
CA HIS A 56 0.18 6.15 -10.57
C HIS A 56 0.81 6.81 -9.34
N SER A 57 0.95 8.13 -9.34
CA SER A 57 1.56 8.88 -8.22
C SER A 57 0.78 8.68 -6.91
N ASN A 58 -0.54 8.56 -6.99
CA ASN A 58 -1.47 8.37 -5.87
C ASN A 58 -1.89 6.91 -5.63
N VAL A 59 -1.07 5.95 -6.06
CA VAL A 59 -1.21 4.52 -5.73
C VAL A 59 0.15 4.03 -5.23
N VAL A 60 0.16 3.16 -4.22
CA VAL A 60 1.39 2.56 -3.71
C VAL A 60 2.06 1.72 -4.80
N LYS A 61 3.34 1.96 -5.02
CA LYS A 61 4.14 1.29 -6.03
C LYS A 61 4.60 -0.06 -5.54
N LEU A 62 4.25 -1.09 -6.31
CA LEU A 62 4.85 -2.42 -6.19
C LEU A 62 6.25 -2.41 -6.83
N LEU A 63 7.24 -2.90 -6.09
CA LEU A 63 8.64 -2.97 -6.50
C LEU A 63 9.06 -4.38 -6.89
N GLU A 64 8.66 -5.37 -6.09
CA GLU A 64 9.00 -6.78 -6.28
C GLU A 64 7.98 -7.68 -5.62
N ILE A 65 7.84 -8.91 -6.13
CA ILE A 65 7.10 -9.98 -5.47
C ILE A 65 8.01 -11.20 -5.34
N GLU A 66 8.08 -11.74 -4.13
CA GLU A 66 8.73 -13.01 -3.83
C GLU A 66 7.72 -13.94 -3.15
N SER A 67 8.00 -15.25 -3.15
CA SER A 67 7.15 -16.23 -2.47
C SER A 67 7.98 -17.38 -1.94
N ASP A 68 7.53 -17.96 -0.83
CA ASP A 68 7.99 -19.25 -0.33
C ASP A 68 6.79 -20.23 -0.25
N ASN A 69 7.00 -21.39 0.38
CA ASN A 69 5.96 -22.42 0.49
C ASN A 69 4.73 -22.01 1.31
N ALA A 70 4.85 -20.98 2.15
CA ALA A 70 3.82 -20.57 3.11
C ALA A 70 3.28 -19.16 2.83
N PHE A 71 4.09 -18.27 2.28
CA PHE A 71 3.77 -16.85 2.17
C PHE A 71 4.17 -16.26 0.83
N LYS A 72 3.42 -15.22 0.45
CA LYS A 72 3.81 -14.25 -0.57
C LYS A 72 4.25 -12.95 0.08
N TYR A 73 5.27 -12.33 -0.51
CA TYR A 73 5.92 -11.14 -0.02
C TYR A 73 5.87 -10.07 -1.10
N PHE A 74 5.16 -8.98 -0.82
CA PHE A 74 5.11 -7.80 -1.70
C PHE A 74 6.07 -6.76 -1.16
N ALA A 75 7.11 -6.43 -1.94
CA ALA A 75 7.94 -5.26 -1.69
C ALA A 75 7.23 -4.03 -2.25
N LEU A 76 6.79 -3.15 -1.36
CA LEU A 76 6.09 -1.90 -1.68
C LEU A 76 6.98 -0.71 -1.34
N GLU A 77 6.79 0.40 -2.04
CA GLU A 77 7.46 1.65 -1.67
C GLU A 77 7.16 2.03 -0.21
N ARG A 78 8.18 2.50 0.52
CA ARG A 78 8.04 2.85 1.93
C ARG A 78 7.32 4.18 2.06
N CYS A 79 6.15 4.17 2.69
CA CYS A 79 5.44 5.37 3.11
C CYS A 79 5.71 5.67 4.59
N ARG A 80 5.58 6.91 5.05
CA ARG A 80 5.86 7.32 6.43
C ARG A 80 4.82 6.81 7.42
N ALA A 81 3.54 7.03 7.11
CA ALA A 81 2.42 6.67 7.96
C ALA A 81 1.16 6.42 7.11
N SER A 82 0.11 5.89 7.72
CA SER A 82 -1.25 5.88 7.17
C SER A 82 -2.06 7.07 7.72
N LEU A 83 -3.12 7.48 7.01
CA LEU A 83 -3.90 8.68 7.34
C LEU A 83 -4.62 8.54 8.70
N ASP A 84 -5.05 7.34 9.09
CA ASP A 84 -5.65 7.08 10.41
C ASP A 84 -4.69 7.44 11.57
N GLN A 85 -3.38 7.30 11.34
CA GLN A 85 -2.36 7.54 12.36
C GLN A 85 -2.15 9.02 12.70
N LEU A 86 -2.77 9.93 11.94
CA LEU A 86 -2.82 11.36 12.24
C LEU A 86 -3.91 11.73 13.23
N PHE A 87 -4.97 10.92 13.33
CA PHE A 87 -6.13 11.17 14.17
C PHE A 87 -6.38 9.97 15.09
N PRO A 88 -5.43 9.61 15.98
CA PRO A 88 -5.57 8.44 16.83
C PRO A 88 -6.78 8.60 17.77
N ALA A 89 -7.68 7.62 17.76
CA ALA A 89 -8.93 7.65 18.53
C ALA A 89 -8.74 7.83 20.05
N ASN A 90 -7.57 7.46 20.60
CA ASN A 90 -7.31 7.36 22.03
C ASN A 90 -6.25 8.36 22.55
N SER A 91 -6.28 9.62 22.11
CA SER A 91 -5.52 10.74 22.73
C SER A 91 -3.98 10.67 22.65
N ASN A 92 -3.42 9.72 21.91
CA ASN A 92 -1.97 9.57 21.76
C ASN A 92 -1.38 10.60 20.77
N ILE A 93 -0.07 10.83 20.91
CA ILE A 93 0.75 11.62 19.98
C ILE A 93 0.57 11.03 18.56
N PRO A 94 0.27 11.86 17.54
CA PRO A 94 0.23 11.42 16.14
C PRO A 94 1.51 10.66 15.78
N LYS A 95 1.41 9.51 15.10
CA LYS A 95 2.61 8.73 14.72
C LYS A 95 3.33 9.33 13.50
N TYR A 96 2.75 10.32 12.86
CA TYR A 96 3.36 11.02 11.74
C TYR A 96 4.22 12.17 12.25
N ASP A 97 5.52 12.06 12.00
CA ASP A 97 6.57 13.01 12.36
C ASP A 97 7.15 13.75 11.13
N GLY A 98 6.49 13.62 9.97
CA GLY A 98 6.95 14.21 8.71
C GLY A 98 6.55 15.68 8.52
N PRO A 99 6.78 16.22 7.30
CA PRO A 99 6.42 17.59 6.94
C PRO A 99 4.95 17.91 7.12
N ARG A 100 4.62 19.20 7.13
CA ARG A 100 3.23 19.63 7.12
C ARG A 100 2.50 19.02 5.91
N LEU A 101 1.34 18.40 6.18
CA LEU A 101 0.48 17.90 5.11
C LEU A 101 0.04 19.02 4.15
N PRO A 102 -0.23 18.69 2.87
CA PRO A 102 -0.84 19.62 1.94
C PRO A 102 -2.21 20.11 2.45
N TYR A 103 -2.71 21.19 1.85
CA TYR A 103 -4.08 21.63 2.11
C TYR A 103 -5.08 20.51 1.81
N HIS A 104 -6.19 20.49 2.57
CA HIS A 104 -7.22 19.45 2.46
C HIS A 104 -7.74 19.29 1.02
N PHE A 105 -7.90 20.37 0.25
CA PHE A 105 -8.27 20.29 -1.17
C PHE A 105 -7.24 19.54 -2.01
N THR A 106 -5.94 19.75 -1.78
CA THR A 106 -4.86 19.03 -2.47
C THR A 106 -4.86 17.54 -2.10
N VAL A 107 -5.06 17.22 -0.82
CA VAL A 107 -5.20 15.84 -0.33
C VAL A 107 -6.39 15.14 -1.01
N LEU A 108 -7.57 15.76 -0.98
CA LEU A 108 -8.78 15.21 -1.61
C LEU A 108 -8.61 15.03 -3.12
N HIS A 109 -7.98 16.00 -3.80
CA HIS A 109 -7.68 15.90 -5.23
C HIS A 109 -6.75 14.71 -5.53
N GLN A 110 -5.67 14.54 -4.76
CA GLN A 110 -4.75 13.39 -4.91
C GLN A 110 -5.47 12.05 -4.72
N LEU A 111 -6.33 11.95 -3.71
CA LEU A 111 -7.12 10.75 -3.45
C LEU A 111 -8.13 10.46 -4.58
N ALA A 112 -8.84 11.49 -5.04
CA ALA A 112 -9.77 11.37 -6.17
C ALA A 112 -9.04 10.96 -7.46
N SER A 113 -7.91 11.59 -7.78
CA SER A 113 -7.07 11.23 -8.93
C SER A 113 -6.58 9.79 -8.87
N GLY A 114 -6.18 9.31 -7.69
CA GLY A 114 -5.82 7.91 -7.50
C GLY A 114 -6.97 6.94 -7.75
N LEU A 115 -8.19 7.25 -7.26
CA LEU A 115 -9.37 6.43 -7.51
C LEU A 115 -9.83 6.47 -8.97
N GLU A 116 -9.80 7.63 -9.61
CA GLU A 116 -10.08 7.80 -11.03
C GLU A 116 -9.15 6.90 -11.85
N TYR A 117 -7.85 6.93 -11.57
CA TYR A 117 -6.88 6.05 -12.21
C TYR A 117 -7.20 4.57 -11.99
N ILE A 118 -7.48 4.15 -10.75
CA ILE A 118 -7.84 2.77 -10.41
C ILE A 118 -9.07 2.32 -11.22
N HIS A 119 -10.10 3.17 -11.28
CA HIS A 119 -11.32 2.91 -12.05
C HIS A 119 -11.05 2.85 -13.56
N SER A 120 -10.14 3.66 -14.09
CA SER A 120 -9.72 3.61 -15.50
C SER A 120 -9.11 2.26 -15.91
N LYS A 121 -8.62 1.47 -14.93
CA LYS A 121 -8.12 0.10 -15.12
C LYS A 121 -9.20 -0.98 -14.97
N ASN A 122 -10.48 -0.58 -14.98
CA ASN A 122 -11.62 -1.46 -14.71
C ASN A 122 -11.48 -2.19 -13.36
N LEU A 123 -10.83 -1.56 -12.38
CA LEU A 123 -10.60 -2.13 -11.06
C LEU A 123 -11.38 -1.30 -10.04
N VAL A 124 -12.07 -1.95 -9.11
CA VAL A 124 -12.71 -1.29 -7.96
C VAL A 124 -11.94 -1.65 -6.70
N HIS A 125 -11.53 -0.64 -5.91
CA HIS A 125 -10.73 -0.84 -4.69
C HIS A 125 -11.49 -1.58 -3.57
N ARG A 126 -12.76 -1.20 -3.34
CA ARG A 126 -13.70 -1.77 -2.35
C ARG A 126 -13.33 -1.69 -0.86
N ASP A 127 -12.21 -1.08 -0.49
CA ASP A 127 -11.79 -0.90 0.91
C ASP A 127 -11.25 0.52 1.15
N VAL A 128 -12.06 1.51 0.78
CA VAL A 128 -11.71 2.93 0.91
C VAL A 128 -11.90 3.37 2.36
N LYS A 129 -10.79 3.60 3.07
CA LYS A 129 -10.75 4.05 4.47
C LYS A 129 -9.38 4.70 4.81
N PRO A 130 -9.27 5.49 5.89
CA PRO A 130 -8.01 6.17 6.24
C PRO A 130 -6.79 5.27 6.42
N GLU A 131 -6.99 4.02 6.90
CA GLU A 131 -5.93 3.02 7.09
C GLU A 131 -5.26 2.63 5.77
N ASN A 132 -5.99 2.73 4.66
CA ASN A 132 -5.53 2.39 3.31
C ASN A 132 -5.08 3.62 2.50
N VAL A 133 -5.00 4.79 3.15
CA VAL A 133 -4.38 5.99 2.59
C VAL A 133 -3.00 6.16 3.23
N LEU A 134 -1.95 5.98 2.43
CA LEU A 134 -0.57 6.14 2.87
C LEU A 134 -0.05 7.55 2.58
N ILE A 135 0.80 8.02 3.48
CA ILE A 135 1.50 9.30 3.40
C ILE A 135 2.94 9.01 2.96
N HIS A 136 3.23 9.28 1.69
CA HIS A 136 4.59 9.22 1.16
C HIS A 136 5.27 10.57 1.31
N VAL A 137 6.54 10.56 1.70
CA VAL A 137 7.41 11.74 1.74
C VAL A 137 8.66 11.39 0.94
N ASP A 138 8.95 12.15 -0.12
CA ASP A 138 10.16 11.96 -0.91
C ASP A 138 11.38 12.68 -0.31
N SER A 139 12.52 12.63 -0.99
CA SER A 139 13.76 13.26 -0.55
C SER A 139 13.71 14.79 -0.49
N ASP A 140 12.74 15.40 -1.19
CA ASP A 140 12.54 16.85 -1.22
C ASP A 140 11.47 17.29 -0.20
N GLU A 141 11.14 16.41 0.77
CA GLU A 141 10.10 16.60 1.78
C GLU A 141 8.70 16.84 1.18
N LYS A 142 8.47 16.44 -0.07
CA LYS A 142 7.17 16.57 -0.71
C LYS A 142 6.26 15.43 -0.29
N VAL A 143 5.10 15.81 0.23
CA VAL A 143 4.08 14.88 0.71
C VAL A 143 3.10 14.49 -0.41
N THR A 144 2.90 13.19 -0.61
CA THR A 144 1.94 12.63 -1.57
C THR A 144 1.08 11.55 -0.91
N MET A 145 -0.24 11.62 -1.10
CA MET A 145 -1.20 10.61 -0.66
C MET A 145 -1.27 9.45 -1.65
N LYS A 146 -1.30 8.21 -1.15
CA LYS A 146 -1.30 7.00 -1.98
C LYS A 146 -2.32 5.99 -1.48
N TRP A 147 -3.13 5.43 -2.38
CA TRP A 147 -3.97 4.28 -2.08
C TRP A 147 -3.13 3.01 -1.93
N ALA A 148 -3.49 2.19 -0.93
CA ALA A 148 -2.86 0.92 -0.64
C ALA A 148 -3.90 -0.15 -0.28
N ASP A 149 -3.42 -1.39 -0.14
CA ASP A 149 -4.21 -2.58 0.17
C ASP A 149 -5.26 -2.93 -0.90
N PHE A 150 -4.82 -3.72 -1.88
CA PHE A 150 -5.66 -4.17 -2.98
C PHE A 150 -6.18 -5.60 -2.78
N GLY A 151 -6.06 -6.15 -1.56
CA GLY A 151 -6.52 -7.51 -1.22
C GLY A 151 -8.02 -7.72 -1.43
N LEU A 152 -8.81 -6.67 -1.24
CA LEU A 152 -10.25 -6.67 -1.50
C LEU A 152 -10.62 -6.09 -2.86
N SER A 153 -9.67 -5.78 -3.74
CA SER A 153 -9.99 -5.21 -5.05
C SER A 153 -10.76 -6.21 -5.93
N LYS A 154 -11.48 -5.70 -6.94
CA LYS A 154 -12.21 -6.52 -7.90
C LYS A 154 -12.07 -5.98 -9.31
N GLN A 155 -11.59 -6.83 -10.21
CA GLN A 155 -11.63 -6.56 -11.64
C GLN A 155 -13.07 -6.62 -12.11
N MET A 156 -13.53 -5.54 -12.73
CA MET A 156 -14.81 -5.48 -13.41
C MET A 156 -14.66 -6.16 -14.76
N LYS A 157 -15.55 -7.11 -15.05
CA LYS A 157 -15.74 -7.56 -16.43
C LYS A 157 -16.46 -6.42 -17.14
N GLU A 158 -16.01 -6.03 -18.32
CA GLU A 158 -16.82 -5.16 -19.18
C GLU A 158 -18.22 -5.76 -19.25
N GLY A 159 -19.21 -4.96 -18.89
CA GLY A 159 -20.60 -5.35 -19.12
C GLY A 159 -20.72 -5.66 -20.60
N ARG A 160 -21.13 -6.88 -20.94
CA ARG A 160 -21.76 -7.07 -22.24
C ARG A 160 -22.91 -6.09 -22.27
N SER A 161 -22.81 -5.06 -23.10
CA SER A 161 -23.97 -4.34 -23.59
C SER A 161 -24.87 -5.42 -24.20
N GLN A 162 -25.86 -5.88 -23.44
CA GLN A 162 -26.96 -6.67 -23.99
C GLN A 162 -27.96 -5.69 -24.58
#